data_AF-A0A9E3BF69-F1
#
_entry.id   AF-A0A9E3BF69-F1
#
_cell.length_a   1.000
_cell.length_b   1.000
_cell.length_c   1.000
_cell.angle_alpha   90.00
_cell.angle_beta   90.00
_cell.angle_gamma   90.00
#
_symmetry.space_group_name_H-M   'P 1'
#
loop_
_entity.id
_entity.type
_entity.pdbx_description
1 polymer ?
#
loop_
_entity_poly.entity_id
_entity_poly.type
_entity_poly.pdbx_seq_one_letter_code
_entity_poly.pdbx_strand_id
1 'polypeptide(L)'
;MLPVLAKQRTYRERPRQQLRRYRATKVLFLLLALATLFILVRGNTWKHGQISQAHKVPSGAIFRLAAGPFLRPPFSMKQIDALRSRNVSNVISYKRVAQLYVAHMTLDEKLGQLFMAEYYDTTYSPALNTMITKLHAGGVVMYAFQMKTFGQTKHDISEMQQHAKIPLFISADEEGGFVERVQNIYGHRPGALQTYQTGKPAKAAQLGRSIAHDLLALGINEDLAPDVDVQLVNGPDQYLRTWGYTPQSVITYGGAYMRAIQSDGVIACIKHFPGLGAAQTDAHFDLPIVKRTRAQIYAVELAPFKAFIQSRNSLEQPGMVMPTDVSMPAIDPVWPAELSPTFITGILRKQLGYEGVIITDALYMKGIADHWSLPQAAVLALRAGNDMLLGANGPEQMEAMINGLKVALRDGQLSEARIDEAVTRIIVLKLTRHLMAMQML
;
A
#
# COMPACT_ATOMS: atom_id res chain seq x y z
N MET A 1 -35.89 -43.51 -30.50
CA MET A 1 -37.31 -43.14 -30.75
C MET A 1 -37.95 -42.75 -29.43
N LEU A 2 -38.09 -41.44 -29.18
CA LEU A 2 -39.12 -40.76 -28.37
C LEU A 2 -38.74 -39.27 -28.30
N PRO A 3 -39.63 -38.32 -28.65
CA PRO A 3 -39.27 -36.93 -28.92
C PRO A 3 -39.54 -35.99 -27.73
N VAL A 4 -38.70 -34.97 -27.58
CA VAL A 4 -38.93 -33.84 -26.67
C VAL A 4 -39.64 -32.71 -27.43
N LEU A 5 -40.77 -32.31 -26.88
CA LEU A 5 -41.68 -31.27 -27.35
C LEU A 5 -41.06 -29.87 -27.27
N ALA A 6 -41.11 -29.14 -28.39
CA ALA A 6 -40.85 -27.72 -28.48
C ALA A 6 -42.09 -26.90 -28.06
N LYS A 7 -41.90 -25.86 -27.24
CA LYS A 7 -42.88 -24.78 -27.02
C LYS A 7 -42.20 -23.41 -26.94
N GLN A 8 -42.41 -22.65 -28.02
CA GLN A 8 -42.70 -21.21 -28.14
C GLN A 8 -41.82 -20.15 -27.42
N ARG A 9 -41.34 -19.16 -28.19
CA ARG A 9 -42.00 -17.84 -28.29
C ARG A 9 -41.38 -16.95 -29.38
N THR A 10 -42.27 -16.31 -30.12
CA THR A 10 -42.05 -15.38 -31.24
C THR A 10 -41.63 -14.00 -30.74
N TYR A 11 -40.63 -13.41 -31.40
CA TYR A 11 -40.15 -12.05 -31.16
C TYR A 11 -41.06 -11.05 -31.92
N ARG A 12 -41.79 -10.20 -31.21
CA ARG A 12 -42.55 -9.07 -31.79
C ARG A 12 -41.63 -7.84 -31.84
N GLU A 13 -41.43 -7.28 -33.02
CA GLU A 13 -40.80 -5.98 -33.24
C GLU A 13 -41.62 -4.83 -32.61
N ARG A 14 -40.95 -3.86 -31.98
CA ARG A 14 -41.56 -2.60 -31.48
C ARG A 14 -41.29 -1.45 -32.48
N PRO A 15 -42.20 -0.45 -32.61
CA PRO A 15 -42.13 0.54 -33.70
C PRO A 15 -41.14 1.69 -33.44
N ARG A 16 -40.38 2.07 -34.48
CA ARG A 16 -39.36 3.14 -34.56
C ARG A 16 -39.89 4.59 -34.50
N GLN A 17 -40.93 4.91 -33.71
CA GLN A 17 -41.51 6.28 -33.68
C GLN A 17 -41.20 7.11 -32.41
N GLN A 18 -40.57 6.56 -31.37
CA GLN A 18 -40.26 7.34 -30.15
C GLN A 18 -38.91 8.07 -30.14
N LEU A 19 -38.02 7.84 -31.13
CA LEU A 19 -36.66 8.41 -31.13
C LEU A 19 -36.52 9.81 -31.78
N ARG A 20 -37.59 10.36 -32.38
CA ARG A 20 -37.55 11.69 -33.02
C ARG A 20 -37.96 12.86 -32.12
N ARG A 21 -38.69 12.62 -31.01
CA ARG A 21 -39.13 13.69 -30.10
C ARG A 21 -38.09 14.08 -29.05
N TYR A 22 -37.14 13.21 -28.73
CA TYR A 22 -36.13 13.47 -27.68
C TYR A 22 -34.94 14.33 -28.14
N ARG A 23 -34.72 14.49 -29.45
CA ARG A 23 -33.63 15.34 -29.98
C ARG A 23 -34.04 16.81 -30.18
N ALA A 24 -35.33 17.11 -30.32
CA ALA A 24 -35.80 18.48 -30.53
C ALA A 24 -35.77 19.33 -29.23
N THR A 25 -36.03 18.71 -28.07
CA THR A 25 -36.05 19.41 -26.77
C THR A 25 -34.66 19.79 -26.26
N LYS A 26 -33.59 19.05 -26.60
CA LYS A 26 -32.22 19.41 -26.19
C LYS A 26 -31.62 20.57 -27.00
N VAL A 27 -32.04 20.75 -28.26
CA VAL A 27 -31.56 21.87 -29.09
C VAL A 27 -32.19 23.20 -28.65
N LEU A 28 -33.44 23.18 -28.18
CA LEU A 28 -34.12 24.39 -27.70
C LEU A 28 -33.54 24.91 -26.38
N PHE A 29 -33.12 24.03 -25.46
CA PHE A 29 -32.46 24.41 -24.21
C PHE A 29 -31.04 24.98 -24.42
N LEU A 30 -30.30 24.47 -25.42
CA LEU A 30 -28.96 24.97 -25.74
C LEU A 30 -29.00 26.39 -26.34
N LEU A 31 -30.03 26.70 -27.14
CA LEU A 31 -30.22 28.02 -27.74
C LEU A 31 -30.67 29.09 -26.72
N LEU A 32 -31.50 28.71 -25.74
CA LEU A 32 -31.92 29.61 -24.65
C LEU A 32 -30.78 29.93 -23.65
N ALA A 33 -29.86 28.99 -23.42
CA ALA A 33 -28.67 29.20 -22.59
C ALA A 33 -27.61 30.10 -23.27
N LEU A 34 -27.49 30.03 -24.60
CA LEU A 34 -26.59 30.91 -25.36
C LEU A 34 -27.13 32.34 -25.49
N ALA A 35 -28.45 32.52 -25.57
CA ALA A 35 -29.08 33.85 -25.61
C ALA A 35 -28.95 34.63 -24.28
N THR A 36 -28.98 33.94 -23.14
CA THR A 36 -28.79 34.54 -21.81
C THR A 36 -27.34 34.95 -21.55
N LEU A 37 -26.36 34.19 -22.07
CA LEU A 37 -24.94 34.55 -22.00
C LEU A 37 -24.62 35.79 -22.86
N PHE A 38 -25.32 35.97 -23.99
CA PHE A 38 -25.11 37.12 -24.88
C PHE A 38 -25.67 38.44 -24.32
N ILE A 39 -26.72 38.38 -23.49
CA ILE A 39 -27.31 39.55 -22.82
C ILE A 39 -26.42 40.03 -21.66
N LEU A 40 -25.77 39.12 -20.92
CA LEU A 40 -24.84 39.46 -19.84
C LEU A 40 -23.53 40.08 -20.34
N VAL A 41 -23.05 39.69 -21.53
CA VAL A 41 -21.82 40.24 -22.12
C VAL A 41 -22.04 41.60 -22.79
N ARG A 42 -23.27 41.96 -23.18
CA ARG A 42 -23.58 43.27 -23.78
C ARG A 42 -23.97 44.38 -22.79
N GLY A 43 -24.13 44.07 -21.50
CA GLY A 43 -24.54 45.05 -20.48
C GLY A 43 -23.43 45.98 -19.97
N ASN A 44 -22.17 45.79 -20.36
CA ASN A 44 -21.03 46.43 -19.71
C ASN A 44 -20.22 47.35 -20.63
N THR A 45 -20.89 48.24 -21.36
CA THR A 45 -20.22 49.34 -22.09
C THR A 45 -21.04 50.63 -22.09
N TRP A 46 -20.84 51.49 -21.08
CA TRP A 46 -20.91 52.94 -21.33
C TRP A 46 -20.16 53.83 -20.33
N LYS A 47 -19.17 54.53 -20.90
CA LYS A 47 -18.75 55.93 -20.76
C LYS A 47 -18.06 56.46 -19.49
N HIS A 48 -16.80 56.85 -19.73
CA HIS A 48 -16.04 57.89 -19.06
C HIS A 48 -16.77 59.23 -18.94
N GLY A 49 -16.58 59.89 -17.79
CA GLY A 49 -16.92 61.30 -17.54
C GLY A 49 -16.48 61.72 -16.14
N GLN A 50 -15.31 62.35 -16.07
CA GLN A 50 -14.71 63.11 -14.97
C GLN A 50 -15.61 63.48 -13.77
N ILE A 51 -15.26 63.01 -12.57
CA ILE A 51 -15.28 63.83 -11.35
C ILE A 51 -13.99 63.54 -10.56
N SER A 52 -13.07 64.50 -10.69
CA SER A 52 -11.94 64.76 -9.82
C SER A 52 -12.42 65.13 -8.41
N GLN A 53 -11.98 64.40 -7.39
CA GLN A 53 -11.39 64.91 -6.14
C GLN A 53 -10.83 63.72 -5.35
N ALA A 54 -9.58 63.37 -5.64
CA ALA A 54 -8.79 62.48 -4.80
C ALA A 54 -8.36 63.27 -3.56
N HIS A 55 -8.81 62.85 -2.37
CA HIS A 55 -8.08 63.17 -1.15
C HIS A 55 -6.70 62.51 -1.26
N LYS A 56 -5.66 63.34 -1.42
CA LYS A 56 -4.26 62.93 -1.34
C LYS A 56 -4.01 62.27 0.02
N VAL A 57 -3.90 60.94 0.04
CA VAL A 57 -3.22 60.25 1.13
C VAL A 57 -1.73 60.59 0.98
N PRO A 58 -1.06 61.14 2.00
CA PRO A 58 0.36 61.43 1.91
C PRO A 58 1.13 60.12 1.72
N SER A 59 1.88 60.04 0.62
CA SER A 59 2.95 59.06 0.43
C SER A 59 4.01 59.32 1.50
N GLY A 60 3.96 58.58 2.61
CA GLY A 60 4.95 58.71 3.68
C GLY A 60 4.61 58.10 5.04
N ALA A 61 3.44 57.51 5.25
CA ALA A 61 3.12 56.85 6.51
C ALA A 61 3.55 55.38 6.47
N ILE A 62 4.84 55.12 6.71
CA ILE A 62 5.30 53.82 7.19
C ILE A 62 4.61 53.62 8.55
N PHE A 63 3.72 52.64 8.66
CA PHE A 63 3.32 52.11 9.97
C PHE A 63 4.60 51.61 10.66
N ARG A 64 5.19 52.44 11.52
CA ARG A 64 6.23 52.00 12.45
C ARG A 64 5.53 51.09 13.46
N LEU A 65 5.56 49.78 13.20
CA LEU A 65 5.37 48.78 14.23
C LEU A 65 6.32 49.12 15.38
N ALA A 66 5.73 49.36 16.56
CA ALA A 66 6.49 49.69 17.76
C ALA A 66 7.47 48.54 18.07
N ALA A 67 8.77 48.82 17.91
CA ALA A 67 9.83 47.90 18.30
C ALA A 67 10.01 47.99 19.83
N GLY A 68 9.18 47.25 20.56
CA GLY A 68 9.46 46.96 21.98
C GLY A 68 10.58 45.92 22.09
N PRO A 69 11.30 45.85 23.23
CA PRO A 69 12.44 44.92 23.43
C PRO A 69 12.06 43.42 23.32
N PHE A 70 10.77 43.10 23.22
CA PHE A 70 10.22 41.75 23.08
C PHE A 70 9.59 41.46 21.70
N LEU A 71 9.48 42.45 20.81
CA LEU A 71 8.95 42.26 19.45
C LEU A 71 10.10 42.15 18.47
N ARG A 72 10.47 40.91 18.12
CA ARG A 72 11.36 40.68 16.98
C ARG A 72 10.58 40.98 15.69
N PRO A 73 11.15 41.78 14.75
CA PRO A 73 10.53 41.94 13.45
C PRO A 73 10.37 40.57 12.77
N PRO A 74 9.32 40.37 11.95
CA PRO A 74 9.17 39.14 11.18
C PRO A 74 10.46 38.88 10.38
N PHE A 75 10.85 37.60 10.28
CA PHE A 75 12.06 37.21 9.58
C PHE A 75 12.09 37.85 8.19
N SER A 76 13.21 38.50 7.86
CA SER A 76 13.43 38.97 6.49
C SER A 76 13.42 37.79 5.52
N MET A 77 13.12 38.01 4.24
CA MET A 77 13.17 36.93 3.24
C MET A 77 14.53 36.23 3.22
N LYS A 78 15.62 36.96 3.48
CA LYS A 78 16.95 36.37 3.60
C LYS A 78 17.12 35.48 4.84
N GLN A 79 16.43 35.77 5.94
CA GLN A 79 16.37 34.92 7.13
C GLN A 79 15.44 33.72 6.94
N ILE A 80 14.33 33.89 6.21
CA ILE A 80 13.44 32.79 5.80
C ILE A 80 14.17 31.86 4.84
N ASP A 81 14.88 32.40 3.87
CA ASP A 81 15.69 31.64 2.93
C ASP A 81 16.91 31.03 3.62
N ALA A 82 17.49 31.68 4.64
CA ALA A 82 18.51 31.07 5.51
C ALA A 82 17.93 29.93 6.38
N LEU A 83 16.68 30.01 6.83
CA LEU A 83 15.99 28.92 7.54
C LEU A 83 15.61 27.77 6.61
N ARG A 84 15.24 28.09 5.35
CA ARG A 84 14.95 27.10 4.30
C ARG A 84 16.23 26.44 3.75
N SER A 85 17.33 27.18 3.65
CA SER A 85 18.63 26.73 3.13
C SER A 85 19.55 26.14 4.20
N ARG A 86 19.33 26.44 5.49
CA ARG A 86 19.84 25.64 6.60
C ARG A 86 19.05 24.34 6.63
N ASN A 87 19.48 23.34 5.83
CA ASN A 87 19.15 21.91 5.93
C ASN A 87 18.07 21.59 6.99
N VAL A 88 16.81 21.90 6.71
CA VAL A 88 15.70 21.42 7.54
C VAL A 88 15.64 19.88 7.46
N SER A 89 16.18 19.34 6.37
CA SER A 89 16.57 17.94 6.17
C SER A 89 17.51 17.35 7.25
N ASN A 90 18.27 18.17 7.99
CA ASN A 90 19.15 17.70 9.07
C ASN A 90 18.56 17.90 10.47
N VAL A 91 17.37 18.50 10.62
CA VAL A 91 16.79 18.87 11.93
C VAL A 91 15.51 18.11 12.27
N ILE A 92 14.78 17.59 11.27
CA ILE A 92 13.52 16.87 11.48
C ILE A 92 13.67 15.45 10.92
N SER A 93 13.51 14.43 11.77
CA SER A 93 13.51 13.03 11.32
C SER A 93 12.32 12.74 10.41
N TYR A 94 12.43 11.77 9.49
CA TYR A 94 11.28 11.30 8.68
C TYR A 94 10.07 10.95 9.55
N LYS A 95 10.29 10.41 10.75
CA LYS A 95 9.24 10.14 11.74
C LYS A 95 8.48 11.40 12.13
N ARG A 96 9.18 12.52 12.38
CA ARG A 96 8.53 13.77 12.74
C ARG A 96 7.81 14.41 11.55
N VAL A 97 8.35 14.32 10.34
CA VAL A 97 7.65 14.76 9.12
C VAL A 97 6.37 13.93 8.93
N ALA A 98 6.46 12.61 9.02
CA ALA A 98 5.31 11.71 8.92
C ALA A 98 4.23 12.02 9.96
N GLN A 99 4.60 12.27 11.21
CA GLN A 99 3.65 12.68 12.25
C GLN A 99 2.90 13.98 11.90
N LEU A 100 3.55 14.94 11.24
CA LEU A 100 2.88 16.16 10.77
C LEU A 100 1.89 15.85 9.65
N TYR A 101 2.27 15.02 8.66
CA TYR A 101 1.33 14.54 7.65
C TYR A 101 0.11 13.87 8.27
N VAL A 102 0.32 12.92 9.19
CA VAL A 102 -0.75 12.19 9.87
C VAL A 102 -1.65 13.12 10.69
N ALA A 103 -1.08 14.12 11.37
CA ALA A 103 -1.87 15.11 12.11
C ALA A 103 -2.79 15.97 11.23
N HIS A 104 -2.45 16.12 9.95
CA HIS A 104 -3.27 16.84 8.96
C HIS A 104 -4.20 15.95 8.14
N MET A 105 -4.14 14.62 8.31
CA MET A 105 -5.03 13.69 7.65
C MET A 105 -6.39 13.63 8.35
N THR A 106 -7.46 13.51 7.56
CA THR A 106 -8.77 13.14 8.11
C THR A 106 -8.74 11.70 8.61
N LEU A 107 -9.70 11.31 9.46
CA LEU A 107 -9.81 9.91 9.88
C LEU A 107 -9.99 8.96 8.70
N ASP A 108 -10.77 9.34 7.68
CA ASP A 108 -10.97 8.52 6.49
C ASP A 108 -9.69 8.33 5.69
N GLU A 109 -8.86 9.37 5.57
CA GLU A 109 -7.54 9.26 4.95
C GLU A 109 -6.61 8.36 5.76
N LYS A 110 -6.61 8.50 7.10
CA LYS A 110 -5.81 7.65 7.98
C LYS A 110 -6.20 6.18 7.83
N LEU A 111 -7.50 5.88 7.89
CA LEU A 111 -8.02 4.53 7.76
C LEU A 111 -7.73 3.95 6.37
N GLY A 112 -7.88 4.74 5.31
CA GLY A 112 -7.57 4.30 3.94
C GLY A 112 -6.11 3.92 3.74
N GLN A 113 -5.17 4.67 4.34
CA GLN A 113 -3.75 4.37 4.25
C GLN A 113 -3.36 3.02 4.86
N LEU A 114 -4.20 2.45 5.73
CA LEU A 114 -3.98 1.13 6.32
C LEU A 114 -4.20 -0.01 5.33
N PHE A 115 -4.65 0.22 4.10
CA PHE A 115 -5.01 -0.85 3.17
C PHE A 115 -4.07 -0.95 1.98
N MET A 116 -3.68 -2.18 1.67
CA MET A 116 -3.20 -2.59 0.36
C MET A 116 -4.39 -3.18 -0.39
N ALA A 117 -4.88 -2.46 -1.39
CA ALA A 117 -6.07 -2.85 -2.13
C ALA A 117 -5.77 -3.97 -3.14
N GLU A 118 -6.72 -4.87 -3.26
CA GLU A 118 -6.76 -5.89 -4.29
C GLU A 118 -7.93 -5.67 -5.22
N TYR A 119 -7.80 -6.13 -6.47
CA TYR A 119 -8.84 -5.99 -7.48
C TYR A 119 -8.80 -7.19 -8.44
N TYR A 120 -9.92 -7.45 -9.13
CA TYR A 120 -10.03 -8.55 -10.11
C TYR A 120 -10.05 -8.09 -11.57
N ASP A 121 -10.32 -6.79 -11.81
CA ASP A 121 -10.30 -6.27 -13.16
C ASP A 121 -8.90 -6.43 -13.76
N THR A 122 -8.83 -6.76 -15.05
CA THR A 122 -7.53 -6.99 -15.70
C THR A 122 -6.79 -5.69 -16.05
N THR A 123 -7.42 -4.54 -15.83
CA THR A 123 -6.87 -3.20 -16.09
C THR A 123 -7.34 -2.21 -15.04
N TYR A 124 -6.82 -0.99 -15.05
CA TYR A 124 -7.36 0.11 -14.25
C TYR A 124 -8.87 0.28 -14.49
N SER A 125 -9.65 0.39 -13.41
CA SER A 125 -11.11 0.31 -13.47
C SER A 125 -11.78 1.35 -12.56
N PRO A 126 -13.07 1.67 -12.77
CA PRO A 126 -13.82 2.54 -11.86
C PRO A 126 -13.87 2.03 -10.42
N ALA A 127 -13.88 0.71 -10.21
CA ALA A 127 -13.86 0.10 -8.88
C ALA A 127 -12.52 0.36 -8.17
N LEU A 128 -11.40 0.13 -8.86
CA LEU A 128 -10.07 0.44 -8.34
C LEU A 128 -9.89 1.96 -8.10
N ASN A 129 -10.34 2.79 -9.04
CA ASN A 129 -10.34 4.24 -8.86
C ASN A 129 -11.14 4.68 -7.62
N THR A 130 -12.23 3.98 -7.28
CA THR A 130 -13.00 4.27 -6.05
C THR A 130 -12.19 3.97 -4.80
N MET A 131 -11.52 2.81 -4.74
CA MET A 131 -10.64 2.45 -3.62
C MET A 131 -9.51 3.48 -3.43
N ILE A 132 -8.92 3.95 -4.52
CA ILE A 132 -7.81 4.93 -4.49
C ILE A 132 -8.32 6.33 -4.10
N THR A 133 -9.36 6.82 -4.77
CA THR A 133 -9.77 8.24 -4.66
C THR A 133 -10.75 8.52 -3.53
N LYS A 134 -11.61 7.56 -3.16
CA LYS A 134 -12.67 7.73 -2.15
C LYS A 134 -12.36 7.01 -0.85
N LEU A 135 -11.72 5.84 -0.94
CA LEU A 135 -11.33 5.07 0.24
C LEU A 135 -9.85 5.26 0.60
N HIS A 136 -9.12 6.10 -0.14
CA HIS A 136 -7.77 6.57 0.17
C HIS A 136 -6.75 5.45 0.40
N ALA A 137 -6.81 4.37 -0.38
CA ALA A 137 -5.89 3.23 -0.27
C ALA A 137 -4.42 3.64 -0.11
N GLY A 138 -3.70 2.92 0.76
CA GLY A 138 -2.28 3.13 1.02
C GLY A 138 -1.37 2.50 -0.02
N GLY A 139 -1.84 1.42 -0.64
CA GLY A 139 -1.16 0.71 -1.72
C GLY A 139 -2.11 -0.16 -2.53
N VAL A 140 -1.57 -0.80 -3.57
CA VAL A 140 -2.26 -1.74 -4.45
C VAL A 140 -1.30 -2.89 -4.75
N VAL A 141 -1.75 -4.13 -4.60
CA VAL A 141 -1.01 -5.31 -5.09
C VAL A 141 -1.55 -5.73 -6.46
N MET A 142 -0.64 -6.14 -7.35
CA MET A 142 -0.94 -6.57 -8.72
C MET A 142 -0.53 -8.04 -8.92
N TYR A 143 -1.38 -8.77 -9.64
CA TYR A 143 -1.17 -10.15 -10.05
C TYR A 143 -0.91 -10.27 -11.56
N ALA A 144 -0.43 -11.43 -11.99
CA ALA A 144 -0.06 -11.69 -13.37
C ALA A 144 -1.18 -11.37 -14.39
N PHE A 145 -2.44 -11.66 -14.05
CA PHE A 145 -3.57 -11.43 -14.96
C PHE A 145 -3.88 -9.94 -15.20
N GLN A 146 -3.37 -9.04 -14.34
CA GLN A 146 -3.43 -7.59 -14.51
C GLN A 146 -2.23 -7.02 -15.25
N MET A 147 -1.15 -7.78 -15.40
CA MET A 147 0.11 -7.30 -15.97
C MET A 147 0.38 -7.93 -17.34
N LYS A 148 -0.45 -7.64 -18.35
CA LYS A 148 -0.44 -8.38 -19.62
C LYS A 148 0.69 -7.98 -20.57
N THR A 149 0.98 -6.67 -20.64
CA THR A 149 2.03 -6.12 -21.51
C THR A 149 2.69 -4.93 -20.81
N PHE A 150 3.96 -4.67 -21.11
CA PHE A 150 4.70 -3.52 -20.56
C PHE A 150 3.92 -2.19 -20.66
N GLY A 151 3.37 -1.89 -21.84
CA GLY A 151 2.65 -0.64 -22.10
C GLY A 151 1.36 -0.51 -21.28
N GLN A 152 0.55 -1.57 -21.21
CA GLN A 152 -0.69 -1.56 -20.42
C GLN A 152 -0.39 -1.47 -18.93
N THR A 153 0.55 -2.26 -18.42
CA THR A 153 0.89 -2.27 -16.99
C THR A 153 1.40 -0.91 -16.54
N LYS A 154 2.31 -0.30 -17.31
CA LYS A 154 2.82 1.05 -17.01
C LYS A 154 1.75 2.13 -17.08
N HIS A 155 0.83 2.03 -18.03
CA HIS A 155 -0.30 2.95 -18.13
C HIS A 155 -1.20 2.85 -16.90
N ASP A 156 -1.59 1.64 -16.50
CA ASP A 156 -2.48 1.42 -15.37
C ASP A 156 -1.84 1.88 -14.04
N ILE A 157 -0.55 1.62 -13.84
CA ILE A 157 0.18 2.12 -12.66
C ILE A 157 0.25 3.65 -12.66
N SER A 158 0.44 4.28 -13.84
CA SER A 158 0.40 5.73 -13.96
C SER A 158 -0.98 6.30 -13.59
N GLU A 159 -2.06 5.68 -14.03
CA GLU A 159 -3.42 6.07 -13.66
C GLU A 159 -3.66 5.94 -12.15
N MET A 160 -3.20 4.84 -11.53
CA MET A 160 -3.29 4.65 -10.08
C MET A 160 -2.56 5.77 -9.32
N GLN A 161 -1.31 6.06 -9.68
CA GLN A 161 -0.50 7.07 -9.01
C GLN A 161 -1.02 8.49 -9.24
N GLN A 162 -1.51 8.82 -10.45
CA GLN A 162 -2.07 10.13 -10.76
C GLN A 162 -3.33 10.46 -9.96
N HIS A 163 -4.15 9.44 -9.66
CA HIS A 163 -5.40 9.62 -8.92
C HIS A 163 -5.22 9.50 -7.40
N ALA A 164 -4.09 8.98 -6.93
CA ALA A 164 -3.82 8.84 -5.51
C ALA A 164 -3.48 10.19 -4.86
N LYS A 165 -4.14 10.52 -3.74
CA LYS A 165 -3.83 11.73 -2.96
C LYS A 165 -2.47 11.63 -2.29
N ILE A 166 -2.13 10.44 -1.79
CA ILE A 166 -0.82 10.09 -1.23
C ILE A 166 -0.25 9.00 -2.15
N PRO A 167 1.00 9.11 -2.62
CA PRO A 167 1.63 8.10 -3.47
C PRO A 167 1.44 6.68 -2.93
N LEU A 168 1.08 5.75 -3.82
CA LEU A 168 0.77 4.36 -3.46
C LEU A 168 2.05 3.52 -3.35
N PHE A 169 2.04 2.56 -2.44
CA PHE A 169 2.82 1.34 -2.66
C PHE A 169 2.18 0.57 -3.82
N ILE A 170 2.97 0.25 -4.83
CA ILE A 170 2.56 -0.55 -5.97
C ILE A 170 3.39 -1.82 -5.90
N SER A 171 2.71 -2.94 -5.67
CA SER A 171 3.31 -4.15 -5.13
C SER A 171 3.03 -5.35 -6.03
N ALA A 172 3.92 -6.33 -6.04
CA ALA A 172 3.71 -7.64 -6.65
C ALA A 172 4.45 -8.73 -5.85
N ASP A 173 4.02 -10.00 -5.96
CA ASP A 173 4.83 -11.14 -5.49
C ASP A 173 5.80 -11.59 -6.60
N GLU A 174 6.91 -10.89 -6.81
CA GLU A 174 7.90 -11.26 -7.84
C GLU A 174 9.09 -11.99 -7.21
N GLU A 175 8.86 -13.20 -6.68
CA GLU A 175 9.91 -14.02 -6.06
C GLU A 175 10.86 -14.64 -7.11
N GLY A 176 10.35 -14.86 -8.32
CA GLY A 176 10.96 -15.68 -9.36
C GLY A 176 10.62 -17.17 -9.22
N GLY A 177 10.83 -17.94 -10.29
CA GLY A 177 10.52 -19.37 -10.27
C GLY A 177 9.01 -19.64 -10.23
N PHE A 178 8.53 -20.24 -9.14
CA PHE A 178 7.13 -20.65 -9.02
C PHE A 178 6.16 -19.48 -8.83
N VAL A 179 6.61 -18.42 -8.15
CA VAL A 179 5.84 -17.20 -7.91
C VAL A 179 6.48 -16.06 -8.70
N GLU A 180 6.02 -15.91 -9.94
CA GLU A 180 6.57 -14.95 -10.90
C GLU A 180 5.40 -14.28 -11.66
N ARG A 181 5.09 -13.03 -11.33
CA ARG A 181 3.95 -12.29 -11.86
C ARG A 181 4.24 -11.61 -13.19
N VAL A 182 5.49 -11.22 -13.46
CA VAL A 182 5.85 -10.51 -14.71
C VAL A 182 6.49 -11.40 -15.78
N GLN A 183 6.42 -12.72 -15.62
CA GLN A 183 6.98 -13.71 -16.57
C GLN A 183 6.47 -13.53 -18.01
N ASN A 184 5.24 -13.07 -18.19
CA ASN A 184 4.63 -12.86 -19.51
C ASN A 184 5.13 -11.59 -20.21
N ILE A 185 5.81 -10.69 -19.48
CA ILE A 185 6.42 -9.47 -20.03
C ILE A 185 7.92 -9.67 -20.25
N TYR A 186 8.61 -10.28 -19.28
CA TYR A 186 10.09 -10.37 -19.27
C TYR A 186 10.65 -11.79 -19.49
N GLY A 187 9.80 -12.80 -19.56
CA GLY A 187 10.21 -14.21 -19.60
C GLY A 187 10.48 -14.77 -18.20
N HIS A 188 10.61 -16.09 -18.14
CA HIS A 188 10.80 -16.83 -16.89
C HIS A 188 12.19 -16.65 -16.28
N ARG A 189 12.26 -16.59 -14.95
CA ARG A 189 13.49 -16.46 -14.16
C ARG A 189 13.66 -17.58 -13.13
N PRO A 190 14.89 -17.89 -12.70
CA PRO A 190 15.10 -18.90 -11.67
C PRO A 190 14.50 -18.47 -10.32
N GLY A 191 13.94 -19.43 -9.60
CA GLY A 191 13.43 -19.22 -8.24
C GLY A 191 14.52 -19.32 -7.16
N ALA A 192 14.11 -19.13 -5.91
CA ALA A 192 14.99 -19.17 -4.74
C ALA A 192 15.77 -20.50 -4.63
N LEU A 193 15.10 -21.65 -4.71
CA LEU A 193 15.75 -22.94 -4.56
C LEU A 193 16.75 -23.22 -5.70
N GLN A 194 16.36 -22.93 -6.94
CA GLN A 194 17.25 -23.09 -8.10
C GLN A 194 18.49 -22.19 -7.97
N THR A 195 18.31 -20.96 -7.48
CA THR A 195 19.41 -20.03 -7.24
C THR A 195 20.33 -20.53 -6.12
N TYR A 196 19.76 -21.06 -5.03
CA TYR A 196 20.52 -21.71 -3.95
C TYR A 196 21.37 -22.88 -4.46
N GLN A 197 20.81 -23.74 -5.31
CA GLN A 197 21.50 -24.90 -5.88
C GLN A 197 22.72 -24.55 -6.74
N THR A 198 22.86 -23.30 -7.18
CA THR A 198 24.08 -22.84 -7.87
C THR A 198 25.32 -22.79 -6.97
N GLY A 199 25.13 -22.81 -5.64
CA GLY A 199 26.21 -22.66 -4.66
C GLY A 199 26.83 -21.26 -4.60
N LYS A 200 26.21 -20.26 -5.25
CA LYS A 200 26.77 -18.91 -5.42
C LYS A 200 25.78 -17.84 -4.93
N PRO A 201 25.94 -17.28 -3.72
CA PRO A 201 25.10 -16.18 -3.24
C PRO A 201 25.08 -14.94 -4.15
N ALA A 202 26.15 -14.72 -4.92
CA ALA A 202 26.20 -13.67 -5.94
C ALA A 202 25.10 -13.83 -7.03
N LYS A 203 24.59 -15.04 -7.27
CA LYS A 203 23.46 -15.28 -8.17
C LYS A 203 22.13 -14.79 -7.59
N ALA A 204 21.94 -14.84 -6.29
CA ALA A 204 20.77 -14.24 -5.64
C ALA A 204 20.79 -12.71 -5.75
N ALA A 205 21.96 -12.08 -5.59
CA ALA A 205 22.10 -10.64 -5.83
C ALA A 205 21.86 -10.27 -7.31
N GLN A 206 22.34 -11.09 -8.26
CA GLN A 206 22.09 -10.88 -9.68
C GLN A 206 20.58 -10.96 -10.01
N LEU A 207 19.89 -11.96 -9.45
CA LEU A 207 18.45 -12.13 -9.60
C LEU A 207 17.70 -10.91 -9.04
N GLY A 208 18.03 -10.48 -7.81
CA GLY A 208 17.43 -9.28 -7.20
C GLY A 208 17.58 -8.03 -8.05
N ARG A 209 18.78 -7.74 -8.59
CA ARG A 209 18.97 -6.58 -9.48
C ARG A 209 18.11 -6.64 -10.74
N SER A 210 18.01 -7.83 -11.34
CA SER A 210 17.18 -8.01 -12.55
C SER A 210 15.70 -7.77 -12.25
N ILE A 211 15.19 -8.35 -11.16
CA ILE A 211 13.80 -8.17 -10.74
C ILE A 211 13.53 -6.70 -10.40
N ALA A 212 14.39 -6.07 -9.61
CA ALA A 212 14.21 -4.66 -9.24
C ALA A 212 14.20 -3.73 -10.45
N HIS A 213 15.11 -3.93 -11.40
CA HIS A 213 15.12 -3.18 -12.67
C HIS A 213 13.77 -3.32 -13.40
N ASP A 214 13.27 -4.54 -13.55
CA ASP A 214 12.06 -4.83 -14.33
C ASP A 214 10.79 -4.31 -13.63
N LEU A 215 10.69 -4.46 -12.30
CA LEU A 215 9.61 -3.90 -11.50
C LEU A 215 9.57 -2.37 -11.59
N LEU A 216 10.72 -1.71 -11.40
CA LEU A 216 10.80 -0.24 -11.48
C LEU A 216 10.51 0.28 -12.90
N ALA A 217 10.87 -0.46 -13.93
CA ALA A 217 10.56 -0.08 -15.32
C ALA A 217 9.04 -0.06 -15.60
N LEU A 218 8.28 -0.91 -14.92
CA LEU A 218 6.82 -0.92 -14.92
C LEU A 218 6.22 0.17 -14.01
N GLY A 219 6.95 0.60 -12.99
CA GLY A 219 6.49 1.53 -11.95
C GLY A 219 6.07 0.84 -10.64
N ILE A 220 6.38 -0.45 -10.50
CA ILE A 220 6.20 -1.23 -9.26
C ILE A 220 7.36 -0.86 -8.32
N ASN A 221 7.03 -0.44 -7.10
CA ASN A 221 8.00 0.09 -6.14
C ASN A 221 8.17 -0.78 -4.88
N GLU A 222 7.38 -1.86 -4.79
CA GLU A 222 7.44 -2.84 -3.72
C GLU A 222 7.38 -4.25 -4.31
N ASP A 223 8.22 -5.12 -3.75
CA ASP A 223 8.18 -6.56 -4.02
C ASP A 223 7.85 -7.26 -2.70
N LEU A 224 6.78 -8.05 -2.70
CA LEU A 224 6.36 -8.86 -1.57
C LEU A 224 7.27 -10.09 -1.44
N ALA A 225 8.58 -9.85 -1.35
CA ALA A 225 9.64 -10.84 -1.34
C ALA A 225 10.88 -10.28 -0.61
N PRO A 226 11.83 -11.11 -0.15
CA PRO A 226 11.89 -12.57 -0.33
C PRO A 226 11.02 -13.36 0.67
N ASP A 227 10.62 -14.57 0.24
CA ASP A 227 10.29 -15.66 1.16
C ASP A 227 11.56 -16.03 1.97
N VAL A 228 11.48 -15.97 3.29
CA VAL A 228 12.56 -16.29 4.23
C VAL A 228 12.20 -17.46 5.15
N ASP A 229 11.25 -18.29 4.73
CA ASP A 229 10.92 -19.53 5.41
C ASP A 229 12.08 -20.53 5.30
N VAL A 230 12.33 -21.27 6.38
CA VAL A 230 13.32 -22.34 6.40
C VAL A 230 12.60 -23.66 6.13
N GLN A 231 12.79 -24.24 4.94
CA GLN A 231 12.10 -25.48 4.58
C GLN A 231 12.51 -26.65 5.48
N LEU A 232 11.56 -27.14 6.28
CA LEU A 232 11.71 -28.30 7.18
C LEU A 232 10.86 -29.49 6.75
N VAL A 233 9.80 -29.23 5.98
CA VAL A 233 8.93 -30.23 5.37
C VAL A 233 8.75 -29.92 3.88
N ASN A 234 8.17 -30.85 3.13
CA ASN A 234 7.75 -30.59 1.75
C ASN A 234 6.29 -30.14 1.72
N GLY A 235 6.04 -28.95 2.26
CA GLY A 235 4.72 -28.32 2.29
C GLY A 235 4.47 -27.47 1.03
N PRO A 236 3.21 -27.05 0.83
CA PRO A 236 2.79 -26.27 -0.32
C PRO A 236 3.51 -24.92 -0.41
N ASP A 237 3.60 -24.18 0.70
CA ASP A 237 4.18 -22.84 0.72
C ASP A 237 5.69 -22.82 0.50
N GLN A 238 6.41 -23.89 0.84
CA GLN A 238 7.87 -23.95 0.66
C GLN A 238 8.29 -24.42 -0.73
N TYR A 239 7.34 -24.93 -1.54
CA TYR A 239 7.64 -25.64 -2.78
C TYR A 239 8.42 -24.76 -3.76
N LEU A 240 9.74 -25.01 -3.86
CA LEU A 240 10.72 -24.28 -4.69
C LEU A 240 10.97 -22.80 -4.30
N ARG A 241 10.31 -22.30 -3.26
CA ARG A 241 10.29 -20.88 -2.87
C ARG A 241 11.33 -20.48 -1.82
N THR A 242 11.97 -21.46 -1.17
CA THR A 242 12.92 -21.19 -0.08
C THR A 242 14.38 -21.09 -0.55
N TRP A 243 15.15 -20.25 0.13
CA TRP A 243 16.59 -20.05 -0.12
C TRP A 243 17.47 -21.12 0.57
N GLY A 244 17.10 -22.38 0.38
CA GLY A 244 17.75 -23.54 0.99
C GLY A 244 17.05 -24.02 2.27
N TYR A 245 17.74 -24.89 3.02
CA TYR A 245 17.12 -25.73 4.05
C TYR A 245 17.55 -25.42 5.48
N THR A 246 18.33 -24.35 5.68
CA THR A 246 18.84 -23.96 7.00
C THR A 246 18.68 -22.46 7.23
N PRO A 247 18.60 -21.97 8.48
CA PRO A 247 18.58 -20.53 8.74
C PRO A 247 19.76 -19.81 8.08
N GLN A 248 20.96 -20.40 8.13
CA GLN A 248 22.15 -19.79 7.55
C GLN A 248 22.08 -19.69 6.02
N SER A 249 21.56 -20.71 5.32
CA SER A 249 21.40 -20.62 3.86
C SER A 249 20.39 -19.53 3.49
N VAL A 250 19.26 -19.47 4.21
CA VAL A 250 18.21 -18.47 3.97
C VAL A 250 18.73 -17.05 4.21
N ILE A 251 19.42 -16.81 5.32
CA ILE A 251 20.06 -15.52 5.63
C ILE A 251 21.06 -15.14 4.53
N THR A 252 21.87 -16.08 4.07
CA THR A 252 22.94 -15.83 3.10
C THR A 252 22.40 -15.45 1.72
N TYR A 253 21.45 -16.23 1.19
CA TYR A 253 20.93 -16.06 -0.16
C TYR A 253 19.78 -15.05 -0.21
N GLY A 254 18.79 -15.18 0.69
CA GLY A 254 17.70 -14.22 0.82
C GLY A 254 18.20 -12.82 1.16
N GLY A 255 19.24 -12.71 2.00
CA GLY A 255 19.89 -11.43 2.28
C GLY A 255 20.60 -10.82 1.08
N ALA A 256 21.22 -11.65 0.22
CA ALA A 256 21.83 -11.16 -1.01
C ALA A 256 20.81 -10.66 -2.03
N TYR A 257 19.68 -11.36 -2.16
CA TYR A 257 18.52 -10.92 -2.95
C TYR A 257 17.94 -9.60 -2.41
N MET A 258 17.60 -9.57 -1.12
CA MET A 258 16.98 -8.42 -0.47
C MET A 258 17.86 -7.16 -0.55
N ARG A 259 19.17 -7.28 -0.28
CA ARG A 259 20.09 -6.14 -0.44
C ARG A 259 20.07 -5.58 -1.86
N ALA A 260 19.98 -6.44 -2.87
CA ALA A 260 19.98 -6.04 -4.26
C ALA A 260 18.69 -5.31 -4.65
N ILE A 261 17.51 -5.84 -4.30
CA ILE A 261 16.26 -5.14 -4.63
C ILE A 261 16.15 -3.79 -3.90
N GLN A 262 16.57 -3.75 -2.64
CA GLN A 262 16.53 -2.53 -1.84
C GLN A 262 17.59 -1.49 -2.26
N SER A 263 18.75 -1.92 -2.78
CA SER A 263 19.76 -0.99 -3.30
C SER A 263 19.30 -0.28 -4.57
N ASP A 264 18.46 -0.95 -5.35
CA ASP A 264 17.97 -0.45 -6.63
C ASP A 264 16.68 0.37 -6.46
N GLY A 265 16.10 0.38 -5.25
CA GLY A 265 14.99 1.25 -4.85
C GLY A 265 13.66 0.54 -4.62
N VAL A 266 13.60 -0.78 -4.78
CA VAL A 266 12.40 -1.59 -4.50
C VAL A 266 12.31 -1.93 -3.02
N ILE A 267 11.13 -1.74 -2.45
CA ILE A 267 10.84 -2.07 -1.05
C ILE A 267 10.74 -3.60 -0.93
N ALA A 268 11.54 -4.19 -0.03
CA ALA A 268 11.44 -5.60 0.28
C ALA A 268 10.43 -5.88 1.40
N CYS A 269 9.70 -6.98 1.29
CA CYS A 269 8.85 -7.53 2.33
C CYS A 269 9.26 -8.97 2.65
N ILE A 270 9.82 -9.21 3.83
CA ILE A 270 10.15 -10.60 4.21
C ILE A 270 8.89 -11.32 4.72
N LYS A 271 8.71 -12.56 4.27
CA LYS A 271 7.53 -13.40 4.55
C LYS A 271 7.92 -14.88 4.73
N HIS A 272 7.14 -15.71 5.39
CA HIS A 272 5.84 -15.42 6.01
C HIS A 272 6.00 -15.50 7.53
N PHE A 273 6.07 -14.36 8.23
CA PHE A 273 6.35 -14.34 9.67
C PHE A 273 5.24 -15.09 10.44
N PRO A 274 5.57 -15.92 11.45
CA PRO A 274 6.86 -16.20 12.06
C PRO A 274 7.67 -17.32 11.39
N GLY A 275 7.19 -17.89 10.29
CA GLY A 275 7.84 -18.93 9.51
C GLY A 275 6.88 -20.07 9.16
N LEU A 276 6.58 -20.29 7.87
CA LEU A 276 5.75 -21.41 7.41
C LEU A 276 6.54 -22.71 7.16
N GLY A 277 7.87 -22.68 7.28
CA GLY A 277 8.76 -23.78 6.86
C GLY A 277 8.45 -25.20 7.37
N ALA A 278 7.68 -25.34 8.45
CA ALA A 278 7.22 -26.61 9.02
C ALA A 278 5.72 -26.93 8.79
N ALA A 279 5.00 -26.06 8.08
CA ALA A 279 3.59 -26.23 7.76
C ALA A 279 3.40 -27.25 6.64
N GLN A 280 2.39 -28.12 6.78
CA GLN A 280 2.02 -29.12 5.77
C GLN A 280 0.67 -28.81 5.10
N THR A 281 -0.06 -27.86 5.67
CA THR A 281 -1.35 -27.37 5.18
C THR A 281 -1.12 -26.01 4.55
N ASP A 282 -1.80 -25.76 3.43
CA ASP A 282 -1.83 -24.45 2.77
C ASP A 282 -2.90 -23.58 3.42
N ALA A 283 -2.48 -22.41 3.89
CA ALA A 283 -3.29 -21.40 4.53
C ALA A 283 -4.46 -20.87 3.68
N HIS A 284 -4.34 -20.94 2.35
CA HIS A 284 -5.43 -20.60 1.44
C HIS A 284 -6.62 -21.57 1.58
N PHE A 285 -6.41 -22.76 2.13
CA PHE A 285 -7.42 -23.81 2.25
C PHE A 285 -7.85 -24.12 3.69
N ASP A 286 -6.96 -24.00 4.67
CA ASP A 286 -7.23 -24.24 6.10
C ASP A 286 -6.09 -23.68 6.96
N LEU A 287 -6.32 -23.45 8.27
CA LEU A 287 -5.33 -22.88 9.18
C LEU A 287 -4.16 -23.87 9.42
N PRO A 288 -2.93 -23.58 8.96
CA PRO A 288 -1.77 -24.42 9.22
C PRO A 288 -1.38 -24.40 10.71
N ILE A 289 -1.02 -25.57 11.24
CA ILE A 289 -0.61 -25.73 12.63
C ILE A 289 0.82 -26.27 12.70
N VAL A 290 1.74 -25.46 13.21
CA VAL A 290 3.14 -25.86 13.44
C VAL A 290 3.32 -26.31 14.89
N LYS A 291 3.41 -27.62 15.09
CA LYS A 291 3.56 -28.28 16.40
C LYS A 291 5.02 -28.41 16.85
N ARG A 292 5.77 -27.31 16.78
CA ARG A 292 7.18 -27.25 17.22
C ARG A 292 7.31 -26.57 18.58
N THR A 293 8.37 -26.89 19.31
CA THR A 293 8.62 -26.25 20.61
C THR A 293 9.04 -24.80 20.44
N ARG A 294 8.83 -23.97 21.47
CA ARG A 294 9.29 -22.58 21.48
C ARG A 294 10.78 -22.45 21.15
N ALA A 295 11.63 -23.31 21.71
CA ALA A 295 13.06 -23.29 21.46
C ALA A 295 13.40 -23.56 19.98
N GLN A 296 12.71 -24.52 19.35
CA GLN A 296 12.86 -24.81 17.92
C GLN A 296 12.42 -23.63 17.05
N ILE A 297 11.25 -23.04 17.35
CA ILE A 297 10.70 -21.89 16.62
C ILE A 297 11.68 -20.70 16.66
N TYR A 298 12.28 -20.42 17.82
CA TYR A 298 13.27 -19.36 17.94
C TYR A 298 14.58 -19.67 17.21
N ALA A 299 15.00 -20.93 17.21
CA ALA A 299 16.28 -21.34 16.62
C ALA A 299 16.23 -21.47 15.10
N VAL A 300 15.04 -21.69 14.52
CA VAL A 300 14.90 -21.99 13.08
C VAL A 300 13.96 -21.00 12.40
N GLU A 301 12.67 -21.04 12.68
CA GLU A 301 11.66 -20.24 12.00
C GLU A 301 11.88 -18.73 12.16
N LEU A 302 12.11 -18.25 13.40
CA LEU A 302 12.34 -16.83 13.68
C LEU A 302 13.78 -16.37 13.38
N ALA A 303 14.71 -17.30 13.12
CA ALA A 303 16.13 -16.96 13.02
C ALA A 303 16.44 -16.04 11.82
N PRO A 304 15.93 -16.28 10.60
CA PRO A 304 16.09 -15.34 9.48
C PRO A 304 15.50 -13.96 9.77
N PHE A 305 14.27 -13.89 10.29
CA PHE A 305 13.63 -12.61 10.65
C PHE A 305 14.47 -11.81 11.65
N LYS A 306 14.94 -12.46 12.72
CA LYS A 306 15.82 -11.83 13.70
C LYS A 306 17.10 -11.30 13.06
N ALA A 307 17.74 -12.10 12.21
CA ALA A 307 18.99 -11.73 11.56
C ALA A 307 18.84 -10.48 10.67
N PHE A 308 17.76 -10.40 9.90
CA PHE A 308 17.49 -9.25 9.03
C PHE A 308 17.06 -8.00 9.80
N ILE A 309 16.12 -8.13 10.73
CA ILE A 309 15.61 -7.00 11.52
C ILE A 309 16.72 -6.37 12.38
N GLN A 310 17.60 -7.20 12.96
CA GLN A 310 18.69 -6.73 13.83
C GLN A 310 20.01 -6.50 13.08
N SER A 311 20.00 -6.58 11.74
CA SER A 311 21.20 -6.29 10.95
C SER A 311 21.63 -4.85 11.14
N ARG A 312 22.94 -4.61 11.16
CA ARG A 312 23.53 -3.26 11.14
C ARG A 312 23.55 -2.65 9.75
N ASN A 313 23.33 -3.46 8.72
CA ASN A 313 23.22 -2.99 7.34
C ASN A 313 21.76 -2.66 7.05
N SER A 314 21.45 -1.38 6.80
CA SER A 314 20.08 -0.94 6.50
C SER A 314 19.51 -1.58 5.23
N LEU A 315 20.35 -2.02 4.29
CA LEU A 315 19.90 -2.75 3.10
C LEU A 315 19.54 -4.22 3.37
N GLU A 316 19.85 -4.73 4.57
CA GLU A 316 19.40 -6.05 5.05
C GLU A 316 18.19 -5.95 5.98
N GLN A 317 17.81 -4.75 6.39
CA GLN A 317 16.56 -4.54 7.10
C GLN A 317 15.44 -4.37 6.07
N PRO A 318 14.35 -5.15 6.14
CA PRO A 318 13.28 -5.07 5.17
C PRO A 318 12.40 -3.85 5.43
N GLY A 319 11.86 -3.26 4.36
CA GLY A 319 10.88 -2.17 4.47
C GLY A 319 9.58 -2.64 5.10
N MET A 320 9.18 -3.88 4.81
CA MET A 320 8.00 -4.53 5.36
C MET A 320 8.28 -5.93 5.91
N VAL A 321 7.44 -6.40 6.83
CA VAL A 321 7.38 -7.80 7.26
C VAL A 321 5.93 -8.25 7.14
N MET A 322 5.72 -9.38 6.48
CA MET A 322 4.40 -9.98 6.31
C MET A 322 4.22 -11.17 7.24
N PRO A 323 3.50 -11.03 8.37
CA PRO A 323 2.95 -12.17 9.07
C PRO A 323 1.84 -12.85 8.28
N THR A 324 1.59 -14.13 8.59
CA THR A 324 0.56 -14.94 7.93
C THR A 324 -0.28 -15.72 8.93
N ASP A 325 -1.34 -16.37 8.46
CA ASP A 325 -2.22 -17.23 9.20
C ASP A 325 -1.56 -18.58 9.49
N VAL A 326 -0.81 -18.64 10.58
CA VAL A 326 -0.25 -19.89 11.11
C VAL A 326 -0.45 -19.99 12.61
N SER A 327 -0.91 -21.16 13.08
CA SER A 327 -1.02 -21.46 14.50
C SER A 327 0.29 -22.09 15.01
N MET A 328 0.84 -21.50 16.07
CA MET A 328 2.03 -22.01 16.77
C MET A 328 1.76 -22.09 18.29
N PRO A 329 1.03 -23.14 18.76
CA PRO A 329 0.52 -23.19 20.13
C PRO A 329 1.58 -23.15 21.25
N ALA A 330 2.83 -23.49 20.93
CA ALA A 330 3.94 -23.41 21.88
C ALA A 330 4.35 -21.96 22.22
N ILE A 331 3.89 -20.96 21.45
CA ILE A 331 4.11 -19.53 21.71
C ILE A 331 2.79 -18.83 22.02
N ASP A 332 1.78 -19.01 21.18
CA ASP A 332 0.43 -18.47 21.40
C ASP A 332 -0.60 -19.57 21.08
N PRO A 333 -1.27 -20.13 22.11
CA PRO A 333 -2.26 -21.19 21.91
C PRO A 333 -3.63 -20.67 21.47
N VAL A 334 -3.82 -19.35 21.39
CA VAL A 334 -5.13 -18.73 21.14
C VAL A 334 -5.25 -18.21 19.72
N TRP A 335 -4.25 -17.47 19.25
CA TRP A 335 -4.36 -16.69 18.01
C TRP A 335 -3.42 -17.20 16.90
N PRO A 336 -3.88 -17.24 15.64
CA PRO A 336 -2.98 -17.27 14.48
C PRO A 336 -2.00 -16.09 14.53
N ALA A 337 -0.80 -16.28 13.97
CA ALA A 337 0.29 -15.36 14.21
C ALA A 337 0.02 -13.93 13.75
N GLU A 338 -0.59 -13.71 12.58
CA GLU A 338 -0.94 -12.37 12.11
C GLU A 338 -2.02 -11.65 12.93
N LEU A 339 -2.82 -12.38 13.73
CA LEU A 339 -3.81 -11.82 14.66
C LEU A 339 -3.36 -11.85 16.12
N SER A 340 -2.13 -12.31 16.39
CA SER A 340 -1.62 -12.51 17.76
C SER A 340 -0.83 -11.30 18.26
N PRO A 341 -1.27 -10.62 19.35
CA PRO A 341 -0.45 -9.62 20.02
C PRO A 341 0.87 -10.19 20.57
N THR A 342 0.93 -11.49 20.85
CA THR A 342 2.14 -12.19 21.30
C THR A 342 3.19 -12.20 20.20
N PHE A 343 2.81 -12.58 18.98
CA PHE A 343 3.71 -12.62 17.84
C PHE A 343 4.03 -11.22 17.32
N ILE A 344 3.02 -10.40 17.06
CA ILE A 344 3.19 -9.12 16.38
C ILE A 344 3.78 -8.07 17.34
N THR A 345 3.09 -7.76 18.43
CA THR A 345 3.60 -6.77 19.39
C THR A 345 4.69 -7.34 20.29
N GLY A 346 4.51 -8.56 20.81
CA GLY A 346 5.40 -9.15 21.80
C GLY A 346 6.76 -9.58 21.23
N ILE A 347 6.77 -10.23 20.07
CA ILE A 347 8.01 -10.73 19.45
C ILE A 347 8.51 -9.74 18.40
N LEU A 348 7.75 -9.47 17.35
CA LEU A 348 8.22 -8.72 16.19
C LEU A 348 8.54 -7.26 16.55
N ARG A 349 7.62 -6.53 17.21
CA ARG A 349 7.88 -5.16 17.68
C ARG A 349 8.87 -5.09 18.83
N LYS A 350 8.60 -5.80 19.93
CA LYS A 350 9.37 -5.60 21.18
C LYS A 350 10.68 -6.38 21.23
N GLN A 351 10.67 -7.70 20.98
CA GLN A 351 11.88 -8.52 21.13
C GLN A 351 12.84 -8.35 19.96
N LEU A 352 12.32 -8.36 18.72
CA LEU A 352 13.15 -8.18 17.53
C LEU A 352 13.48 -6.71 17.28
N GLY A 353 12.63 -5.77 17.73
CA GLY A 353 12.86 -4.34 17.58
C GLY A 353 12.47 -3.82 16.20
N TYR A 354 11.50 -4.45 15.53
CA TYR A 354 11.13 -4.05 14.18
C TYR A 354 10.31 -2.75 14.17
N GLU A 355 10.84 -1.74 13.50
CA GLU A 355 10.22 -0.40 13.40
C GLU A 355 9.60 -0.12 12.02
N GLY A 356 9.76 -1.02 11.04
CA GLY A 356 9.17 -0.90 9.70
C GLY A 356 7.68 -1.24 9.65
N VAL A 357 7.12 -1.34 8.45
CA VAL A 357 5.67 -1.61 8.28
C VAL A 357 5.41 -3.10 8.46
N ILE A 358 4.42 -3.45 9.29
CA ILE A 358 3.90 -4.82 9.35
C ILE A 358 2.62 -4.84 8.53
N ILE A 359 2.61 -5.66 7.48
CA ILE A 359 1.47 -5.84 6.58
C ILE A 359 0.93 -7.26 6.73
N THR A 360 -0.37 -7.44 6.93
CA THR A 360 -0.95 -8.81 7.00
C THR A 360 -0.73 -9.57 5.70
N ASP A 361 -0.85 -10.90 5.76
CA ASP A 361 -1.16 -11.66 4.55
C ASP A 361 -2.63 -11.38 4.15
N ALA A 362 -3.09 -11.99 3.07
CA ALA A 362 -4.44 -11.77 2.58
C ALA A 362 -5.50 -12.27 3.58
N LEU A 363 -6.19 -11.34 4.26
CA LEU A 363 -7.16 -11.67 5.32
C LEU A 363 -8.39 -12.45 4.84
N TYR A 364 -8.58 -12.64 3.53
CA TYR A 364 -9.62 -13.51 2.99
C TYR A 364 -9.20 -14.99 2.93
N MET A 365 -7.93 -15.31 3.20
CA MET A 365 -7.44 -16.70 3.24
C MET A 365 -8.23 -17.50 4.28
N LYS A 366 -8.49 -18.78 3.97
CA LYS A 366 -9.43 -19.59 4.74
C LYS A 366 -8.99 -19.82 6.18
N GLY A 367 -7.68 -19.82 6.47
CA GLY A 367 -7.17 -19.89 7.84
C GLY A 367 -7.64 -18.72 8.73
N ILE A 368 -8.06 -17.60 8.15
CA ILE A 368 -8.73 -16.49 8.85
C ILE A 368 -10.23 -16.43 8.54
N ALA A 369 -10.61 -16.45 7.26
CA ALA A 369 -11.96 -16.14 6.81
C ALA A 369 -13.03 -17.13 7.28
N ASP A 370 -12.64 -18.36 7.62
CA ASP A 370 -13.54 -19.36 8.20
C ASP A 370 -13.88 -19.05 9.68
N HIS A 371 -13.11 -18.18 10.34
CA HIS A 371 -13.23 -17.86 11.76
C HIS A 371 -13.69 -16.42 12.03
N TRP A 372 -13.29 -15.48 11.17
CA TRP A 372 -13.60 -14.06 11.31
C TRP A 372 -14.03 -13.45 9.98
N SER A 373 -15.05 -12.60 10.02
CA SER A 373 -15.35 -11.74 8.86
C SER A 373 -14.21 -10.75 8.60
N LEU A 374 -14.04 -10.29 7.36
CA LEU A 374 -13.00 -9.31 7.00
C LEU A 374 -12.98 -8.07 7.93
N PRO A 375 -14.12 -7.44 8.30
CA PRO A 375 -14.09 -6.32 9.25
C PRO A 375 -13.61 -6.72 10.65
N GLN A 376 -13.93 -7.92 11.13
CA GLN A 376 -13.44 -8.42 12.42
C GLN A 376 -11.93 -8.71 12.36
N ALA A 377 -11.47 -9.38 11.29
CA ALA A 377 -10.06 -9.66 11.06
C ALA A 377 -9.23 -8.37 10.98
N ALA A 378 -9.71 -7.34 10.28
CA ALA A 378 -9.08 -6.02 10.21
C ALA A 378 -8.86 -5.40 11.59
N VAL A 379 -9.89 -5.43 12.46
CA VAL A 379 -9.80 -4.90 13.83
C VAL A 379 -8.81 -5.72 14.66
N LEU A 380 -8.86 -7.06 14.58
CA LEU A 380 -7.95 -7.94 15.31
C LEU A 380 -6.50 -7.75 14.88
N ALA A 381 -6.23 -7.64 13.57
CA ALA A 381 -4.90 -7.41 13.03
C ALA A 381 -4.30 -6.07 13.51
N LEU A 382 -5.06 -4.97 13.47
CA LEU A 382 -4.58 -3.68 13.98
C LEU A 382 -4.34 -3.71 15.50
N ARG A 383 -5.21 -4.41 16.25
CA ARG A 383 -5.05 -4.61 17.70
C ARG A 383 -3.82 -5.47 18.04
N ALA A 384 -3.48 -6.44 17.20
CA ALA A 384 -2.27 -7.25 17.34
C ALA A 384 -0.99 -6.44 17.12
N GLY A 385 -1.07 -5.40 16.28
CA GLY A 385 0.03 -4.45 16.01
C GLY A 385 0.44 -4.35 14.54
N ASN A 386 -0.32 -4.96 13.61
CA ASN A 386 -0.13 -4.77 12.17
C ASN A 386 -0.45 -3.32 11.79
N ASP A 387 0.27 -2.75 10.85
CA ASP A 387 0.04 -1.37 10.40
C ASP A 387 -0.76 -1.30 9.10
N MET A 388 -0.60 -2.30 8.22
CA MET A 388 -1.26 -2.36 6.92
C MET A 388 -1.98 -3.70 6.76
N LEU A 389 -3.09 -3.68 6.03
CA LEU A 389 -4.02 -4.78 5.85
C LEU A 389 -4.08 -5.12 4.37
N LEU A 390 -3.77 -6.38 4.05
CA LEU A 390 -4.00 -6.99 2.74
C LEU A 390 -5.29 -7.83 2.79
N GLY A 391 -6.00 -7.97 1.67
CA GLY A 391 -7.21 -8.80 1.59
C GLY A 391 -8.52 -8.05 1.30
N ALA A 392 -8.50 -6.73 1.14
CA ALA A 392 -9.68 -6.00 0.68
C ALA A 392 -9.80 -6.09 -0.84
N ASN A 393 -10.64 -7.00 -1.34
CA ASN A 393 -10.84 -7.18 -2.77
C ASN A 393 -12.04 -6.37 -3.27
N GLY A 394 -11.73 -5.21 -3.85
CA GLY A 394 -12.74 -4.28 -4.35
C GLY A 394 -13.31 -3.33 -3.29
N PRO A 395 -14.02 -2.28 -3.75
CA PRO A 395 -14.45 -1.17 -2.90
C PRO A 395 -15.44 -1.57 -1.81
N GLU A 396 -16.32 -2.54 -2.06
CA GLU A 396 -17.32 -2.98 -1.08
C GLU A 396 -16.65 -3.63 0.15
N GLN A 397 -15.68 -4.51 -0.07
CA GLN A 397 -14.96 -5.17 1.02
C GLN A 397 -14.09 -4.17 1.80
N MET A 398 -13.39 -3.28 1.09
CA MET A 398 -12.58 -2.23 1.70
C MET A 398 -13.44 -1.28 2.55
N GLU A 399 -14.59 -0.85 2.04
CA GLU A 399 -15.53 0.00 2.77
C GLU A 399 -16.09 -0.71 4.01
N ALA A 400 -16.43 -2.00 3.90
CA ALA A 400 -16.90 -2.80 5.04
C ALA A 400 -15.82 -2.90 6.14
N MET A 401 -14.56 -3.12 5.77
CA MET A 401 -13.44 -3.15 6.73
C MET A 401 -13.22 -1.79 7.38
N ILE A 402 -13.21 -0.69 6.61
CA ILE A 402 -13.11 0.68 7.14
C ILE A 402 -14.25 0.97 8.13
N ASN A 403 -15.48 0.57 7.82
CA ASN A 403 -16.62 0.73 8.71
C ASN A 403 -16.46 -0.09 10.00
N GLY A 404 -15.92 -1.31 9.92
CA GLY A 404 -15.54 -2.11 11.09
C GLY A 404 -14.53 -1.41 11.99
N LEU A 405 -13.50 -0.79 11.40
CA LEU A 405 -12.51 0.00 12.14
C LEU A 405 -13.14 1.23 12.82
N LYS A 406 -14.04 1.94 12.15
CA LYS A 406 -14.79 3.07 12.72
C LYS A 406 -15.65 2.65 13.91
N VAL A 407 -16.31 1.51 13.83
CA VAL A 407 -17.08 0.95 14.95
C VAL A 407 -16.15 0.60 16.12
N ALA A 408 -15.04 -0.09 15.86
CA ALA A 408 -14.06 -0.44 16.88
C ALA A 408 -13.44 0.77 17.58
N LEU A 409 -13.24 1.89 16.87
CA LEU A 409 -12.80 3.16 17.46
C LEU A 409 -13.86 3.75 18.39
N ARG A 410 -15.12 3.81 17.95
CA ARG A 410 -16.22 4.32 18.77
C ARG A 410 -16.44 3.49 20.03
N ASP A 411 -16.29 2.17 19.91
CA ASP A 411 -16.53 1.23 21.01
C ASP A 411 -15.29 1.04 21.91
N GLY A 412 -14.19 1.75 21.62
CA GLY A 412 -12.96 1.74 22.41
C GLY A 412 -12.11 0.47 22.27
N GLN A 413 -12.41 -0.40 21.30
CA GLN A 413 -11.58 -1.57 20.98
C GLN A 413 -10.28 -1.19 20.27
N LEU A 414 -10.29 -0.07 19.54
CA LEU A 414 -9.13 0.59 18.95
C LEU A 414 -9.04 2.02 19.46
N SER A 415 -7.83 2.56 19.53
CA SER A 415 -7.60 3.98 19.80
C SER A 415 -7.13 4.69 18.54
N GLU A 416 -7.43 5.98 18.41
CA GLU A 416 -6.90 6.80 17.32
C GLU A 416 -5.36 6.83 17.36
N ALA A 417 -4.75 6.79 18.54
CA ALA A 417 -3.30 6.69 18.69
C ALA A 417 -2.70 5.44 18.03
N ARG A 418 -3.40 4.28 18.06
CA ARG A 418 -2.96 3.07 17.34
C ARG A 418 -3.02 3.26 15.82
N ILE A 419 -4.06 3.95 15.32
CA ILE A 419 -4.19 4.29 13.91
C ILE A 419 -3.05 5.24 13.50
N ASP A 420 -2.84 6.31 14.25
CA ASP A 420 -1.79 7.29 13.99
C ASP A 420 -0.40 6.66 13.97
N GLU A 421 -0.15 5.72 14.89
CA GLU A 421 1.11 4.99 14.95
C GLU A 421 1.33 4.14 13.68
N ALA A 422 0.31 3.38 13.25
CA ALA A 422 0.35 2.57 12.03
C ALA A 422 0.59 3.44 10.78
N VAL A 423 -0.24 4.46 10.58
CA VAL A 423 -0.12 5.38 9.42
C VAL A 423 1.22 6.12 9.45
N THR A 424 1.73 6.48 10.63
CA THR A 424 3.06 7.11 10.73
C THR A 424 4.15 6.20 10.16
N ARG A 425 4.13 4.89 10.44
CA ARG A 425 5.13 3.96 9.86
C ARG A 425 5.01 3.86 8.34
N ILE A 426 3.78 3.81 7.84
CA ILE A 426 3.49 3.80 6.40
C ILE A 426 4.04 5.05 5.72
N ILE A 427 3.77 6.23 6.26
CA ILE A 427 4.28 7.50 5.70
C ILE A 427 5.80 7.61 5.86
N VAL A 428 6.38 7.15 6.98
CA VAL A 428 7.84 7.07 7.14
C VAL A 428 8.45 6.24 6.02
N LEU A 429 7.90 5.07 5.71
CA LEU A 429 8.42 4.20 4.66
C LEU A 429 8.30 4.86 3.28
N LYS A 430 7.18 5.52 2.98
CA LYS A 430 7.02 6.29 1.73
C LYS A 430 8.05 7.41 1.59
N LEU A 431 8.36 8.12 2.68
CA LEU A 431 9.36 9.19 2.69
C LEU A 431 10.79 8.65 2.57
N THR A 432 11.15 7.60 3.32
CA THR A 432 12.50 7.01 3.30
C THR A 432 12.83 6.35 1.97
N ARG A 433 11.80 5.92 1.22
CA ARG A 433 11.92 5.32 -0.11
C ARG A 433 11.63 6.30 -1.24
N HIS A 434 11.56 7.59 -0.93
CA HIS A 434 11.40 8.68 -1.89
C HIS A 434 10.15 8.59 -2.78
N LEU A 435 9.12 7.87 -2.33
CA LEU A 435 7.79 7.87 -2.97
C LEU A 435 7.07 9.20 -2.68
N MET A 436 7.38 9.81 -1.54
CA MET A 436 6.92 11.14 -1.15
C MET A 436 8.10 12.10 -1.06
N ALA A 437 7.93 13.31 -1.57
CA ALA A 437 8.88 14.39 -1.34
C ALA A 437 8.75 14.91 0.10
N MET A 438 9.87 15.29 0.74
CA MET A 438 9.83 16.13 1.93
C MET A 438 9.36 17.53 1.54
N GLN A 439 8.06 17.77 1.61
CA GLN A 439 7.49 19.11 1.52
C GLN A 439 6.97 19.49 2.91
N MET A 440 7.38 20.63 3.44
CA MET A 440 6.76 21.15 4.65
C MET A 440 5.36 21.66 4.28
N LEU A 441 4.33 21.07 4.90
CA LEU A 441 2.93 21.44 4.75
C LEU A 441 2.66 22.87 5.25
#